data_AF-A0A511BL36-F1
#
_entry.id   AF-A0A511BL36-F1
#
_cell.length_a   1.000
_cell.length_b   1.000
_cell.length_c   1.000
_cell.angle_alpha   90.00
_cell.angle_beta   90.00
_cell.angle_gamma   90.00
#
_symmetry.space_group_name_H-M   'P 1'
#
loop_
_entity.id
_entity.type
_entity.pdbx_description
1 polymer ?
#
loop_
_entity_poly.entity_id
_entity_poly.type
_entity_poly.pdbx_seq_one_letter_code
_entity_poly.pdbx_strand_id
1 'polypeptide(L)'
;MLASTTLWPSTIVSAHSFRLVTRIAAWSGMRLGEICHLRKEDLQTIEGVPCFVIRPHPGEGWSPKTEAGTRVVPVHSRLIATGILSLAETIEGPWLVPGLDMSKQGMRGANFGRSFSLLKTRLGLPAEITFHSFRHTVSTQLRNASAEIREVWIDRLLGHEATHRSQGTSTYLGCITPQNLRQTVEAITYPAHLLASNTL
;
A
#
# COMPACT_ATOMS: atom_id res chain seq x y z
N MET A 1 -7.97 14.32 -9.04
CA MET A 1 -7.68 14.32 -10.48
C MET A 1 -6.36 13.59 -10.73
N LEU A 2 -6.39 12.27 -10.93
CA LEU A 2 -5.26 11.50 -11.49
C LEU A 2 -5.65 10.75 -12.79
N ALA A 3 -6.86 11.01 -13.30
CA ALA A 3 -7.35 10.46 -14.54
C ALA A 3 -8.04 11.58 -15.33
N SER A 4 -7.45 12.01 -16.46
CA SER A 4 -8.17 12.09 -17.74
C SER A 4 -7.44 12.87 -18.85
N THR A 5 -6.40 13.69 -18.62
CA THR A 5 -5.81 14.47 -19.74
C THR A 5 -4.30 14.70 -19.71
N THR A 6 -3.59 14.40 -18.62
CA THR A 6 -2.12 14.42 -18.64
C THR A 6 -1.58 13.11 -19.21
N LEU A 7 -0.92 13.19 -20.37
CA LEU A 7 -0.10 12.10 -20.92
C LEU A 7 0.84 11.57 -19.83
N TRP A 8 0.84 10.25 -19.65
CA TRP A 8 1.68 9.59 -18.66
C TRP A 8 3.16 9.99 -18.87
N PRO A 9 3.81 10.63 -17.88
CA PRO A 9 5.04 11.39 -18.11
C PRO A 9 6.31 10.54 -18.13
N SER A 10 6.24 9.27 -17.76
CA SER A 10 7.39 8.40 -17.52
C SER A 10 7.47 7.28 -18.56
N THR A 11 8.64 7.15 -19.18
CA THR A 11 8.97 6.01 -20.06
C THR A 11 9.52 4.80 -19.29
N ILE A 12 9.89 4.98 -18.02
CA ILE A 12 10.57 3.96 -17.20
C ILE A 12 9.56 3.10 -16.44
N VAL A 13 8.64 3.75 -15.71
CA VAL A 13 7.53 3.07 -15.03
C VAL A 13 6.31 3.10 -15.93
N SER A 14 5.68 1.96 -16.18
CA SER A 14 4.46 1.88 -16.98
C SER A 14 3.28 2.59 -16.27
N ALA A 15 2.32 3.10 -17.05
CA ALA A 15 1.12 3.73 -16.49
C ALA A 15 0.29 2.73 -15.65
N HIS A 16 0.27 1.46 -16.04
CA HIS A 16 -0.41 0.40 -15.30
C HIS A 16 0.24 0.16 -13.93
N SER A 17 1.55 -0.08 -13.89
CA SER A 17 2.30 -0.27 -12.64
C SER A 17 2.19 0.96 -11.73
N PHE A 18 2.19 2.17 -12.29
CA PHE A 18 1.96 3.39 -11.54
C PHE A 18 0.58 3.47 -10.89
N ARG A 19 -0.48 3.18 -11.66
CA ARG A 19 -1.85 3.14 -11.14
C ARG A 19 -2.00 2.07 -10.07
N LEU A 20 -1.43 0.89 -10.26
CA LEU A 20 -1.50 -0.20 -9.28
C LEU A 20 -0.87 0.21 -7.93
N VAL A 21 0.36 0.71 -7.95
CA VAL A 21 1.07 1.11 -6.72
C VAL A 21 0.39 2.28 -6.01
N THR A 22 -0.06 3.29 -6.75
CA THR A 22 -0.79 4.44 -6.16
C THR A 22 -2.13 4.02 -5.57
N ARG A 23 -2.87 3.12 -6.22
CA ARG A 23 -4.12 2.56 -5.69
C ARG A 23 -3.87 1.74 -4.43
N ILE A 24 -2.88 0.86 -4.43
CA ILE A 24 -2.53 0.08 -3.23
C ILE A 24 -2.20 1.05 -2.09
N ALA A 25 -1.34 2.04 -2.32
CA ALA A 25 -0.97 3.01 -1.28
C ALA A 25 -2.17 3.80 -0.73
N ALA A 26 -3.07 4.26 -1.60
CA ALA A 26 -4.27 4.98 -1.21
C ALA A 26 -5.22 4.11 -0.37
N TRP A 27 -5.43 2.84 -0.76
CA TRP A 27 -6.41 1.98 -0.10
C TRP A 27 -5.85 1.14 1.05
N SER A 28 -4.54 1.21 1.34
CA SER A 28 -3.92 0.42 2.41
C SER A 28 -2.98 1.21 3.33
N GLY A 29 -2.50 2.39 2.91
CA GLY A 29 -1.49 3.16 3.65
C GLY A 29 -0.11 2.50 3.72
N MET A 30 0.15 1.48 2.90
CA MET A 30 1.46 0.82 2.82
C MET A 30 2.55 1.76 2.31
N ARG A 31 3.79 1.51 2.75
CA ARG A 31 4.96 2.30 2.32
C ARG A 31 5.34 1.93 0.89
N LEU A 32 5.95 2.87 0.14
CA LEU A 32 6.38 2.63 -1.25
C LEU A 32 7.24 1.36 -1.37
N GLY A 33 8.24 1.23 -0.48
CA GLY A 33 9.13 0.07 -0.47
C GLY A 33 8.40 -1.25 -0.22
N GLU A 34 7.39 -1.26 0.64
CA GLU A 34 6.57 -2.47 0.92
C GLU A 34 5.80 -2.87 -0.35
N ILE A 35 5.10 -1.92 -0.98
CA ILE A 35 4.31 -2.18 -2.20
C ILE A 35 5.22 -2.62 -3.35
N CYS A 36 6.35 -1.95 -3.52
CA CYS A 36 7.32 -2.29 -4.55
C CYS A 36 8.06 -3.61 -4.28
N HIS A 37 7.92 -4.26 -3.13
CA HIS A 37 8.49 -5.59 -2.88
C HIS A 37 7.41 -6.65 -2.59
N LEU A 38 6.12 -6.34 -2.78
CA LEU A 38 5.08 -7.35 -2.69
C LEU A 38 5.26 -8.42 -3.77
N ARG A 39 5.27 -9.68 -3.35
CA ARG A 39 5.20 -10.83 -4.23
C ARG A 39 3.76 -11.30 -4.40
N LYS A 40 3.53 -12.11 -5.42
CA LYS A 40 2.24 -12.78 -5.63
C LYS A 40 1.86 -13.66 -4.45
N GLU A 41 2.82 -14.40 -3.91
CA GLU A 41 2.64 -15.25 -2.73
C GLU A 41 2.31 -14.48 -1.44
N ASP A 42 2.52 -13.16 -1.41
CA ASP A 42 2.14 -12.33 -0.27
C ASP A 42 0.66 -11.94 -0.32
N LEU A 43 -0.04 -12.22 -1.41
CA LEU A 43 -1.49 -12.04 -1.51
C LEU A 43 -2.18 -13.32 -1.04
N GLN A 44 -2.61 -13.36 0.21
CA GLN A 44 -3.12 -14.56 0.87
C GLN A 44 -4.51 -14.34 1.45
N THR A 45 -5.30 -15.40 1.54
CA THR A 45 -6.57 -15.37 2.29
C THR A 45 -6.33 -15.89 3.70
N ILE A 46 -6.53 -15.04 4.70
CA ILE A 46 -6.35 -15.37 6.13
C ILE A 46 -7.71 -15.26 6.79
N GLU A 47 -8.22 -16.37 7.33
CA GLU A 47 -9.56 -16.45 7.96
C GLU A 47 -10.68 -15.88 7.07
N GLY A 48 -10.63 -16.19 5.76
CA GLY A 48 -11.61 -15.73 4.77
C GLY A 48 -11.44 -14.27 4.32
N VAL A 49 -10.40 -13.56 4.78
CA VAL A 49 -10.10 -12.18 4.38
C VAL A 49 -8.86 -12.15 3.46
N PRO A 50 -8.98 -11.66 2.22
CA PRO A 50 -7.82 -11.41 1.37
C PRO A 50 -6.92 -10.33 1.98
N CYS A 51 -5.63 -10.59 2.06
CA CYS A 51 -4.64 -9.76 2.73
C CYS A 51 -3.33 -9.69 1.94
N PHE A 52 -2.65 -8.54 2.02
CA PHE A 52 -1.22 -8.42 1.76
C PHE A 52 -0.44 -8.82 3.02
N VAL A 53 0.45 -9.80 2.88
CA VAL A 53 1.35 -10.27 3.94
C VAL A 53 2.71 -9.60 3.73
N ILE A 54 2.97 -8.56 4.50
CA ILE A 54 4.25 -7.83 4.42
C ILE A 54 5.25 -8.60 5.27
N ARG A 55 6.30 -9.13 4.64
CA ARG A 55 7.34 -9.93 5.28
C ARG A 55 8.66 -9.83 4.52
N PRO A 56 9.81 -10.07 5.18
CA PRO A 56 11.06 -10.26 4.47
C PRO A 56 11.02 -11.54 3.63
N HIS A 57 11.69 -11.50 2.47
CA HIS A 57 11.90 -12.66 1.62
C HIS A 57 13.38 -13.06 1.65
N PRO A 58 13.71 -14.26 2.18
CA PRO A 58 15.10 -14.72 2.22
C PRO A 58 15.76 -14.65 0.83
N GLY A 59 16.97 -14.10 0.78
CA GLY A 59 17.76 -13.99 -0.45
C GLY A 59 17.59 -12.70 -1.27
N GLU A 60 16.64 -11.82 -0.94
CA GLU A 60 16.46 -10.56 -1.68
C GLU A 60 17.14 -9.33 -1.05
N GLY A 61 17.66 -9.47 0.17
CA GLY A 61 18.29 -8.36 0.89
C GLY A 61 17.33 -7.23 1.29
N TRP A 62 16.02 -7.38 1.01
CA TRP A 62 14.97 -6.46 1.44
C TRP A 62 14.25 -6.97 2.68
N SER A 63 14.02 -6.07 3.63
CA SER A 63 13.18 -6.30 4.80
C SER A 63 12.34 -5.05 5.09
N PRO A 64 11.18 -5.22 5.76
CA PRO A 64 10.46 -4.07 6.31
C PRO A 64 11.39 -3.26 7.22
N LYS A 65 11.25 -1.93 7.17
CA LYS A 65 12.15 -0.99 7.87
C LYS A 65 12.22 -1.22 9.39
N THR A 66 11.15 -1.75 9.98
CA THR A 66 11.01 -2.00 11.41
C THR A 66 10.39 -3.36 11.66
N GLU A 67 10.50 -3.88 12.89
CA GLU A 67 9.86 -5.13 13.30
C GLU A 67 8.33 -5.09 13.13
N ALA A 68 7.70 -3.96 13.47
CA ALA A 68 6.28 -3.70 13.22
C ALA A 68 5.92 -3.64 11.72
N GLY A 69 6.91 -3.59 10.83
CA GLY A 69 6.75 -3.64 9.40
C GLY A 69 6.26 -5.00 8.90
N THR A 70 6.62 -6.11 9.58
CA THR A 70 6.08 -7.45 9.27
C THR A 70 4.67 -7.57 9.81
N ARG A 71 3.68 -7.60 8.92
CA ARG A 71 2.25 -7.54 9.29
C ARG A 71 1.32 -8.00 8.17
N VAL A 72 0.07 -8.21 8.55
CA VAL A 72 -1.03 -8.51 7.63
C VAL A 72 -1.83 -7.23 7.40
N VAL A 73 -2.11 -6.92 6.13
CA VAL A 73 -2.92 -5.76 5.71
C VAL A 73 -4.06 -6.26 4.83
N PRO A 74 -5.32 -6.23 5.30
CA PRO A 74 -6.46 -6.61 4.46
C PRO A 74 -6.55 -5.81 3.17
N VAL A 75 -6.92 -6.49 2.09
CA VAL A 75 -7.12 -5.87 0.78
C VAL A 75 -8.50 -5.21 0.77
N HIS A 76 -8.51 -3.90 0.59
CA HIS A 76 -9.77 -3.15 0.48
C HIS A 76 -10.63 -3.68 -0.67
N SER A 77 -11.94 -3.78 -0.45
CA SER A 77 -12.97 -4.12 -1.44
C SER A 77 -12.84 -3.38 -2.77
N ARG A 78 -12.42 -2.11 -2.76
CA ARG A 78 -12.18 -1.32 -3.97
C ARG A 78 -11.00 -1.84 -4.79
N LEU A 79 -9.93 -2.31 -4.16
CA LEU A 79 -8.83 -2.97 -4.87
C LEU A 79 -9.26 -4.33 -5.45
N ILE A 80 -10.03 -5.10 -4.67
CA ILE A 80 -10.62 -6.37 -5.12
C ILE A 80 -11.49 -6.15 -6.36
N ALA A 81 -12.39 -5.16 -6.32
CA ALA A 81 -13.27 -4.82 -7.43
C ALA A 81 -12.52 -4.38 -8.69
N THR A 82 -11.31 -3.81 -8.56
CA THR A 82 -10.46 -3.47 -9.71
C THR A 82 -9.72 -4.66 -10.31
N GLY A 83 -9.84 -5.86 -9.73
CA GLY A 83 -9.28 -7.09 -10.27
C GLY A 83 -7.88 -7.45 -9.74
N ILE A 84 -7.43 -6.88 -8.62
CA ILE A 84 -6.07 -7.14 -8.11
C ILE A 84 -5.80 -8.62 -7.80
N LEU A 85 -6.83 -9.36 -7.36
CA LEU A 85 -6.72 -10.80 -7.10
C LEU A 85 -6.48 -11.57 -8.40
N SER A 86 -7.25 -11.26 -9.45
CA SER A 86 -7.08 -11.86 -10.77
C SER A 86 -5.78 -11.44 -11.44
N LEU A 87 -5.31 -10.21 -11.20
CA LEU A 87 -4.05 -9.72 -11.73
C LEU A 87 -2.88 -10.62 -11.31
N ALA A 88 -2.83 -11.03 -10.04
CA ALA A 88 -1.78 -11.90 -9.52
C ALA A 88 -1.67 -13.21 -10.32
N GLU A 89 -2.79 -13.78 -10.78
CA GLU A 89 -2.77 -15.01 -11.58
C GLU A 89 -2.21 -14.81 -12.99
N THR A 90 -2.35 -13.61 -13.56
CA THR A 90 -2.03 -13.32 -14.97
C THR A 90 -0.63 -12.74 -15.19
N ILE A 91 -0.03 -12.11 -14.18
CA ILE A 91 1.28 -11.46 -14.33
C ILE A 91 2.43 -12.47 -14.22
N GLU A 92 3.41 -12.31 -15.11
CA GLU A 92 4.63 -13.12 -15.12
C GLU A 92 5.61 -12.71 -14.01
N GLY A 93 6.40 -13.69 -13.54
CA GLY A 93 7.39 -13.49 -12.48
C GLY A 93 6.79 -13.43 -11.07
N PRO A 94 7.63 -13.23 -10.04
CA PRO A 94 7.22 -13.36 -8.63
C PRO A 94 6.54 -12.11 -8.06
N TRP A 95 6.70 -10.95 -8.71
CA TRP A 95 6.30 -9.65 -8.18
C TRP A 95 4.82 -9.34 -8.46
N LEU A 96 4.11 -8.82 -7.46
CA LEU A 96 2.73 -8.36 -7.64
C LEU A 96 2.63 -7.11 -8.53
N VAL A 97 3.62 -6.21 -8.41
CA VAL A 97 3.71 -5.03 -9.28
C VAL A 97 4.72 -5.33 -10.40
N PRO A 98 4.30 -5.53 -11.65
CA PRO A 98 5.21 -5.85 -12.74
C PRO A 98 6.00 -4.63 -13.23
N GLY A 99 7.12 -4.87 -13.92
CA GLY A 99 7.86 -3.83 -14.66
C GLY A 99 8.53 -2.75 -13.81
N LEU A 100 8.87 -3.05 -12.54
CA LEU A 100 9.71 -2.18 -11.73
C LEU A 100 11.14 -2.71 -11.67
N ASP A 101 12.08 -1.86 -12.07
CA ASP A 101 13.51 -2.15 -12.03
C ASP A 101 14.10 -1.99 -10.62
N MET A 102 15.23 -2.68 -10.41
CA MET A 102 16.13 -2.45 -9.29
C MET A 102 17.05 -1.26 -9.59
N SER A 103 17.23 -0.36 -8.64
CA SER A 103 18.26 0.68 -8.77
C SER A 103 19.67 0.09 -8.70
N LYS A 104 20.70 0.88 -9.05
CA LYS A 104 22.12 0.51 -8.87
C LYS A 104 22.46 0.15 -7.41
N GLN A 105 21.68 0.66 -6.46
CA GLN A 105 21.82 0.39 -5.03
C GLN A 105 20.91 -0.76 -4.55
N GLY A 106 20.32 -1.53 -5.46
CA GLY A 106 19.46 -2.67 -5.13
C GLY A 106 18.08 -2.28 -4.59
N MET A 107 17.60 -1.06 -4.83
CA MET A 107 16.29 -0.62 -4.34
C MET A 107 15.22 -0.73 -5.43
N ARG A 108 14.25 -1.63 -5.26
CA ARG A 108 13.05 -1.67 -6.10
C ARG A 108 12.15 -0.48 -5.81
N GLY A 109 11.69 0.22 -6.85
CA GLY A 109 10.80 1.37 -6.71
C GLY A 109 11.49 2.75 -6.63
N ALA A 110 12.82 2.82 -6.71
CA ALA A 110 13.51 4.13 -6.79
C ALA A 110 13.05 4.95 -8.01
N ASN A 111 12.90 4.31 -9.17
CA ASN A 111 12.38 4.95 -10.39
C ASN A 111 10.91 5.35 -10.25
N PHE A 112 10.15 4.60 -9.46
CA PHE A 112 8.78 4.94 -9.12
C PHE A 112 8.70 6.25 -8.35
N GLY A 113 9.48 6.37 -7.26
CA GLY A 113 9.52 7.58 -6.45
C GLY A 113 9.88 8.81 -7.28
N ARG A 114 10.85 8.68 -8.21
CA ARG A 114 11.21 9.73 -9.16
C ARG A 114 10.05 10.07 -10.11
N SER A 115 9.39 9.06 -10.67
CA SER A 115 8.24 9.25 -11.58
C SER A 115 7.07 9.94 -10.89
N PHE A 116 6.79 9.58 -9.62
CA PHE A 116 5.80 10.27 -8.80
C PHE A 116 6.17 11.73 -8.55
N SER A 117 7.43 12.01 -8.20
CA SER A 117 7.93 13.37 -8.01
C SER A 117 7.88 14.22 -9.28
N LEU A 118 8.09 13.63 -10.46
CA LEU A 118 7.91 14.33 -11.74
C LEU A 118 6.43 14.62 -12.02
N LEU A 119 5.55 13.64 -11.80
CA LEU A 119 4.12 13.81 -12.00
C LEU A 119 3.55 14.91 -11.09
N LYS A 120 3.86 14.88 -9.79
CA LYS A 120 3.35 15.88 -8.84
C LYS A 120 3.78 17.30 -9.24
N THR A 121 5.03 17.48 -9.69
CA THR A 121 5.53 18.78 -10.16
C THR A 121 4.78 19.24 -11.41
N ARG A 122 4.51 18.34 -12.36
CA ARG A 122 3.71 18.67 -13.56
C ARG A 122 2.27 19.04 -13.21
N LEU A 123 1.71 18.46 -12.15
CA LEU A 123 0.37 18.78 -11.66
C LEU A 123 0.34 20.05 -10.79
N GLY A 124 1.48 20.72 -10.57
CA GLY A 124 1.56 21.89 -9.70
C GLY A 124 1.32 21.58 -8.22
N LEU A 125 1.50 20.32 -7.80
CA LEU A 125 1.33 19.94 -6.40
C LEU A 125 2.52 20.44 -5.56
N PRO A 126 2.28 20.79 -4.28
CA PRO A 126 3.32 21.30 -3.41
C PRO A 126 4.51 20.33 -3.21
N ALA A 127 5.68 20.90 -2.87
CA ALA A 127 6.93 20.16 -2.76
C ALA A 127 6.92 19.13 -1.61
N GLU A 128 6.20 19.43 -0.53
CA GLU A 128 6.00 18.58 0.65
C GLU A 128 5.17 17.32 0.36
N ILE A 129 4.39 17.32 -0.72
CA ILE A 129 3.69 16.11 -1.15
C ILE A 129 4.73 15.12 -1.65
N THR A 130 4.80 13.97 -0.97
CA THR A 130 5.64 12.84 -1.37
C THR A 130 4.75 11.63 -1.58
N PHE A 131 5.32 10.52 -2.04
CA PHE A 131 4.55 9.28 -2.13
C PHE A 131 3.98 8.86 -0.75
N HIS A 132 4.70 9.16 0.35
CA HIS A 132 4.24 8.84 1.70
C HIS A 132 3.06 9.71 2.16
N SER A 133 2.71 10.77 1.43
CA SER A 133 1.49 11.53 1.70
C SER A 133 0.22 10.66 1.60
N PHE A 134 0.20 9.60 0.77
CA PHE A 134 -0.90 8.62 0.78
C PHE A 134 -1.12 8.01 2.16
N ARG A 135 -0.03 7.55 2.78
CA ARG A 135 -0.06 6.96 4.11
C ARG A 135 -0.50 7.96 5.17
N HIS A 136 -0.03 9.21 5.11
CA HIS A 136 -0.47 10.25 6.04
C HIS A 136 -1.97 10.55 5.88
N THR A 137 -2.47 10.57 4.64
CA THR A 137 -3.90 10.70 4.35
C THR A 137 -4.69 9.54 4.93
N VAL A 138 -4.26 8.29 4.72
CA VAL A 138 -4.92 7.10 5.29
C VAL A 138 -4.93 7.16 6.82
N SER A 139 -3.79 7.45 7.44
CA SER A 139 -3.70 7.61 8.90
C SER A 139 -4.66 8.68 9.41
N THR A 140 -4.72 9.82 8.75
CA THR A 140 -5.59 10.93 9.15
C THR A 140 -7.05 10.55 8.97
N GLN A 141 -7.43 9.94 7.85
CA GLN A 141 -8.80 9.50 7.62
C GLN A 141 -9.26 8.50 8.69
N LEU A 142 -8.46 7.47 8.97
CA LEU A 142 -8.83 6.43 9.93
C LEU A 142 -8.94 6.97 11.36
N ARG A 143 -8.07 7.90 11.75
CA ARG A 143 -8.12 8.55 13.08
C ARG A 143 -9.31 9.49 13.24
N ASN A 144 -9.88 9.96 12.13
CA ASN A 144 -11.10 10.78 12.12
C ASN A 144 -12.35 9.97 11.73
N ALA A 145 -12.24 8.65 11.56
CA ALA A 145 -13.36 7.78 11.25
C ALA A 145 -14.20 7.50 12.51
N SER A 146 -15.22 6.64 12.35
CA SER A 146 -16.11 6.22 13.46
C SER A 146 -15.33 5.79 14.71
N ALA A 147 -15.88 6.09 15.89
CA ALA A 147 -15.30 5.74 17.20
C ALA A 147 -15.11 4.22 17.41
N GLU A 148 -15.71 3.38 16.56
CA GLU A 148 -15.53 1.93 16.56
C GLU A 148 -14.13 1.48 16.12
N ILE A 149 -13.42 2.32 15.36
CA ILE A 149 -12.06 2.02 14.91
C ILE A 149 -11.07 2.40 15.99
N ARG A 150 -10.52 1.38 16.64
CA ARG A 150 -9.54 1.58 17.72
C ARG A 150 -8.20 2.03 17.15
N GLU A 151 -7.56 3.00 17.82
CA GLU A 151 -6.24 3.51 17.42
C GLU A 151 -5.20 2.39 17.26
N VAL A 152 -5.23 1.39 18.14
CA VAL A 152 -4.35 0.21 18.08
C VAL A 152 -4.53 -0.61 16.80
N TRP A 153 -5.72 -0.62 16.19
CA TRP A 153 -5.97 -1.28 14.89
C TRP A 153 -5.37 -0.48 13.75
N ILE A 154 -5.47 0.85 13.80
CA ILE A 154 -4.85 1.76 12.83
C ILE A 154 -3.33 1.61 12.87
N ASP A 155 -2.75 1.60 14.06
CA ASP A 155 -1.30 1.46 14.23
C ASP A 155 -0.80 0.07 13.83
N ARG A 156 -1.58 -0.99 14.07
CA ARG A 156 -1.28 -2.33 13.53
C ARG A 156 -1.34 -2.34 12.02
N LEU A 157 -2.39 -1.78 11.41
CA LEU A 157 -2.58 -1.73 9.96
C LEU A 157 -1.43 -0.98 9.27
N LEU A 158 -1.04 0.16 9.84
CA LEU A 158 0.01 0.99 9.29
C LEU A 158 1.41 0.47 9.67
N GLY A 159 1.56 -0.36 10.71
CA GLY A 159 2.87 -0.76 11.20
C GLY A 159 3.60 0.43 11.84
N HIS A 160 2.90 1.15 12.72
CA HIS A 160 3.52 2.06 13.67
C HIS A 160 4.02 1.26 14.87
N GLU A 161 5.23 1.59 15.34
CA GLU A 161 5.68 1.05 16.63
C GLU A 161 4.85 1.68 17.74
N ALA A 162 4.37 0.87 18.69
CA ALA A 162 3.75 1.40 19.88
C ALA A 162 4.76 2.28 20.63
N THR A 163 4.35 3.49 20.98
CA THR A 163 5.17 4.47 21.71
C THR A 163 5.65 3.93 23.06
N HIS A 164 4.92 2.96 23.64
CA HIS A 164 5.32 2.18 24.79
C HIS A 164 5.51 0.70 24.40
N ARG A 165 6.76 0.29 24.15
CA ARG A 165 7.13 -1.11 23.92
C ARG A 165 7.11 -1.93 25.23
N SER A 166 5.95 -2.05 25.87
CA SER A 166 5.78 -3.14 26.82
C SER A 166 5.57 -4.45 26.05
N GLN A 167 6.08 -5.58 26.58
CA GLN A 167 5.83 -6.92 26.03
C GLN A 167 4.33 -7.14 25.74
N GLY A 168 3.46 -6.66 26.64
CA GLY A 168 2.01 -6.69 26.46
C GLY A 168 1.52 -5.97 25.20
N THR A 169 2.06 -4.80 24.84
CA THR A 169 1.58 -4.02 23.68
C THR A 169 1.89 -4.71 22.35
N SER A 170 3.04 -5.40 22.24
CA SER A 170 3.37 -6.23 21.07
C SER A 170 2.43 -7.43 20.95
N THR A 171 2.12 -8.08 22.08
CA THR A 171 1.13 -9.18 22.14
C THR A 171 -0.27 -8.72 21.73
N TYR A 172 -0.75 -7.57 22.22
CA TYR A 172 -2.07 -7.04 21.85
C TYR A 172 -2.19 -6.70 20.37
N LEU A 173 -1.13 -6.16 19.75
CA LEU A 173 -1.08 -5.92 18.30
C LEU A 173 -1.10 -7.22 17.49
N GLY A 174 -0.48 -8.28 18.00
CA GLY A 174 -0.48 -9.62 17.40
C GLY A 174 -1.84 -10.33 17.43
N CYS A 175 -2.67 -10.06 18.44
CA CYS A 175 -3.99 -10.69 18.61
C CYS A 175 -5.13 -10.00 17.84
N ILE A 176 -4.86 -8.94 17.06
CA ILE A 176 -5.91 -8.28 16.28
C ILE A 176 -6.25 -9.17 15.07
N THR A 177 -7.50 -9.60 14.99
CA THR A 177 -7.97 -10.47 13.93
C THR A 177 -8.01 -9.75 12.57
N PRO A 178 -7.83 -10.47 11.44
CA PRO A 178 -7.96 -9.91 10.10
C PRO A 178 -9.29 -9.21 9.84
N GLN A 179 -10.39 -9.62 10.49
CA GLN A 179 -11.71 -9.03 10.32
C GLN A 179 -11.80 -7.63 10.94
N ASN A 180 -11.18 -7.41 12.11
CA ASN A 180 -11.09 -6.07 12.71
C ASN A 180 -10.23 -5.13 11.86
N LEU A 181 -9.11 -5.66 11.30
CA LEU A 181 -8.30 -4.89 10.36
C LEU A 181 -9.04 -4.62 9.05
N ARG A 182 -9.92 -5.53 8.60
CA ARG A 182 -10.75 -5.34 7.41
C ARG A 182 -11.74 -4.20 7.65
N GLN A 183 -12.44 -4.19 8.79
CA GLN A 183 -13.32 -3.07 9.17
C GLN A 183 -12.55 -1.74 9.16
N THR A 184 -11.31 -1.75 9.65
CA THR A 184 -10.43 -0.57 9.64
C THR A 184 -10.11 -0.12 8.20
N VAL A 185 -9.67 -1.03 7.32
CA VAL A 185 -9.34 -0.70 5.93
C VAL A 185 -10.56 -0.21 5.15
N GLU A 186 -11.73 -0.82 5.34
CA GLU A 186 -12.97 -0.44 4.63
C GLU A 186 -13.52 0.93 5.05
N ALA A 187 -13.03 1.51 6.14
CA ALA A 187 -13.38 2.87 6.55
C ALA A 187 -12.65 3.95 5.74
N ILE A 188 -11.61 3.59 4.97
CA ILE A 188 -10.96 4.50 4.04
C ILE A 188 -11.97 4.85 2.95
N THR A 189 -12.15 6.14 2.66
CA THR A 189 -13.05 6.57 1.60
C THR A 189 -12.42 7.65 0.74
N TYR A 190 -12.75 7.60 -0.54
CA TYR A 190 -12.36 8.64 -1.50
C TYR A 190 -13.57 9.03 -2.34
N PRO A 191 -13.72 10.32 -2.70
CA PRO A 191 -14.74 10.76 -3.64
C PRO A 191 -14.72 9.93 -4.92
N ALA A 192 -15.89 9.47 -5.38
CA ALA A 192 -16.03 8.54 -6.51
C ALA A 192 -15.35 9.05 -7.80
N HIS A 193 -15.36 10.37 -8.02
CA HIS A 193 -14.76 11.01 -9.19
C HIS A 193 -13.22 10.96 -9.22
N LEU A 194 -12.55 10.70 -8.09
CA LEU A 194 -11.09 10.67 -8.04
C LEU A 194 -10.50 9.37 -8.62
N LEU A 195 -11.32 8.32 -8.79
CA LEU A 195 -10.86 6.96 -9.10
C LEU A 195 -11.63 6.29 -10.26
N ALA A 196 -12.34 7.07 -11.09
CA ALA A 196 -13.32 6.65 -12.11
C ALA A 196 -12.85 5.67 -13.22
N SER A 197 -11.65 5.11 -13.14
CA SER A 197 -11.23 4.00 -14.01
C SER A 197 -11.45 2.68 -13.25
N ASN A 198 -12.54 1.97 -13.55
CA ASN A 198 -12.92 0.75 -12.83
C ASN A 198 -12.06 -0.48 -13.15
N THR A 199 -11.01 -0.35 -13.96
CA THR A 199 -10.18 -1.49 -14.40
C THR A 199 -8.71 -1.19 -14.11
N LEU A 200 -7.96 -2.20 -13.67
CA LEU A 200 -6.50 -2.16 -13.61
C LEU A 200 -5.90 -2.33 -15.02
#